data_AF-A0A7K5C2C4-F1
#
_entry.id   AF-A0A7K5C2C4-F1
#
_cell.length_a   1.000
_cell.length_b   1.000
_cell.length_c   1.000
_cell.angle_alpha   90.00
_cell.angle_beta   90.00
_cell.angle_gamma   90.00
#
_symmetry.space_group_name_H-M   'P 1'
#
loop_
_entity.id
_entity.type
_entity.pdbx_description
1 polymer ?
#
loop_
_entity_poly.entity_id
_entity_poly.type
_entity_poly.pdbx_seq_one_letter_code
_entity_poly.pdbx_strand_id
1 'polypeptide(L)'
;VELVMVVDHAAFQNYPSLQRVRTRTLEIANQVDVFFRPLGVRVALLAVEVWSEGDKIAVGGSARAVLERFLRWRREELLPQLPHDNAQLLTGAHFDDVSVGMSTQASVCSPARSGGVSMDHSVSVLVVASTVAHQLGHNLGMRHDSAGRLCDCGDLRHDRGCIMAAPTGLTPGLSFSNCSRQDLERSLQQGQGWCLSNVPEPQVLTGSPTCGNHFVELGEECDCGLSVECTDPCCNSSSCQLMPGAVCATEDACCEDCQLRRAGHVCREPLGECDLPEFCDGVSPRCPPDTFLQDGQPCASGRARCYSGACATYEGQCQQLLGPGARPVSSSCMAALNTRGDERGHCGQLPNGSYVTCTQQDTSCGMLQCQRGSSRGDSPEGSCQGTALPGDEDVTDAAMVLPGTTCGPGKMCLQHRCQDVSVLGDQQCQSKCHGHGVCNNLGHCHCERGWAPPSCDSPG
;
A
#
# COMPACT_ATOMS: atom_id res chain seq x y z
N VAL A 1 -5.04 -6.94 3.42
CA VAL A 1 -3.73 -7.10 2.74
C VAL A 1 -3.48 -8.57 2.49
N GLU A 2 -3.63 -8.98 1.25
CA GLU A 2 -3.21 -10.27 0.71
C GLU A 2 -1.68 -10.29 0.53
N LEU A 3 -0.99 -10.98 1.44
CA LEU A 3 0.46 -11.03 1.55
C LEU A 3 1.01 -12.33 0.97
N VAL A 4 2.08 -12.21 0.18
CA VAL A 4 2.95 -13.33 -0.18
C VAL A 4 4.31 -13.16 0.51
N MET A 5 4.75 -14.17 1.24
CA MET A 5 6.08 -14.21 1.84
C MET A 5 7.01 -15.03 0.96
N VAL A 6 8.15 -14.48 0.60
CA VAL A 6 9.19 -15.15 -0.20
C VAL A 6 10.42 -15.32 0.66
N VAL A 7 11.03 -16.51 0.65
CA VAL A 7 12.25 -16.80 1.39
C VAL A 7 13.36 -17.16 0.41
N ASP A 8 14.44 -16.39 0.46
CA ASP A 8 15.60 -16.63 -0.41
C ASP A 8 16.37 -17.90 0.00
N HIS A 9 17.29 -18.30 -0.87
CA HIS A 9 18.09 -19.49 -0.68
C HIS A 9 18.97 -19.39 0.57
N ALA A 10 19.57 -18.23 0.82
CA ALA A 10 20.43 -18.02 1.99
C ALA A 10 19.66 -18.19 3.31
N ALA A 11 18.45 -17.62 3.44
CA ALA A 11 17.57 -17.81 4.59
C ALA A 11 17.14 -19.27 4.71
N PHE A 12 16.80 -19.93 3.59
CA PHE A 12 16.45 -21.34 3.61
C PHE A 12 17.56 -22.23 4.20
N GLN A 13 18.83 -21.98 3.84
CA GLN A 13 19.99 -22.74 4.33
C GLN A 13 20.21 -22.62 5.86
N ASN A 14 19.63 -21.60 6.51
CA ASN A 14 19.72 -21.44 7.96
C ASN A 14 18.83 -22.42 8.74
N TYR A 15 17.99 -23.20 8.05
CA TYR A 15 17.04 -24.11 8.67
C TYR A 15 17.19 -25.55 8.15
N PRO A 16 16.87 -26.56 8.98
CA PRO A 16 17.12 -27.96 8.65
C PRO A 16 16.18 -28.55 7.59
N SER A 17 15.05 -27.90 7.30
CA SER A 17 14.08 -28.43 6.34
C SER A 17 13.15 -27.35 5.77
N LEU A 18 12.61 -27.60 4.58
CA LEU A 18 11.60 -26.77 3.94
C LEU A 18 10.37 -26.58 4.84
N GLN A 19 9.96 -27.62 5.56
CA GLN A 19 8.82 -27.55 6.47
C GLN A 19 9.10 -26.56 7.61
N ARG A 20 10.31 -26.55 8.18
CA ARG A 20 10.65 -25.62 9.27
C ARG A 20 10.62 -24.17 8.79
N VAL A 21 11.13 -23.89 7.59
CA VAL A 21 11.09 -22.54 6.99
C VAL A 21 9.65 -22.09 6.76
N ARG A 22 8.80 -22.96 6.20
CA ARG A 22 7.38 -22.67 6.00
C ARG A 22 6.66 -22.38 7.32
N THR A 23 6.82 -23.23 8.33
CA THR A 23 6.23 -23.01 9.66
C THR A 23 6.70 -21.70 10.27
N ARG A 24 7.99 -21.39 10.22
CA ARG A 24 8.49 -20.11 10.75
C ARG A 24 7.93 -18.91 10.00
N THR A 25 7.83 -18.99 8.67
CA THR A 25 7.30 -17.90 7.85
C THR A 25 5.81 -17.65 8.13
N LEU A 26 5.05 -18.72 8.37
CA LEU A 26 3.68 -18.65 8.87
C LEU A 26 3.60 -17.95 10.23
N GLU A 27 4.45 -18.35 11.19
CA GLU A 27 4.53 -17.71 12.51
C GLU A 27 4.83 -16.20 12.40
N ILE A 28 5.73 -15.80 11.48
CA ILE A 28 6.06 -14.40 11.20
C ILE A 28 4.83 -13.67 10.64
N ALA A 29 4.18 -14.21 9.61
CA ALA A 29 3.02 -13.57 8.98
C ALA A 29 1.84 -13.42 9.96
N ASN A 30 1.58 -14.42 10.80
CA ASN A 30 0.57 -14.35 11.86
C ASN A 30 0.88 -13.23 12.85
N GLN A 31 2.14 -13.07 13.23
CA GLN A 31 2.55 -11.99 14.13
C GLN A 31 2.46 -10.61 13.47
N VAL A 32 2.69 -10.53 12.15
CA VAL A 32 2.46 -9.31 11.37
C VAL A 32 0.97 -8.94 11.40
N ASP A 33 0.04 -9.88 11.16
CA ASP A 33 -1.42 -9.62 11.27
C ASP A 33 -1.76 -9.04 12.64
N VAL A 34 -1.26 -9.64 13.72
CA VAL A 34 -1.49 -9.17 15.10
C VAL A 34 -1.07 -7.70 15.29
N PHE A 35 0.06 -7.27 14.70
CA PHE A 35 0.50 -5.88 14.79
C PHE A 35 -0.42 -4.88 14.06
N PHE A 36 -1.05 -5.31 12.96
CA PHE A 36 -1.91 -4.46 12.14
C PHE A 36 -3.37 -4.41 12.62
N ARG A 37 -3.85 -5.41 13.37
CA ARG A 37 -5.22 -5.45 13.92
C ARG A 37 -5.66 -4.16 14.63
N PRO A 38 -4.86 -3.53 15.52
CA PRO A 38 -5.26 -2.28 16.17
C PRO A 38 -5.50 -1.12 15.20
N LEU A 39 -4.93 -1.17 14.00
CA LEU A 39 -5.13 -0.18 12.93
C LEU A 39 -6.35 -0.49 12.06
N GLY A 40 -7.10 -1.56 12.34
CA GLY A 40 -8.21 -2.00 11.50
C GLY A 40 -7.77 -2.67 10.20
N VAL A 41 -6.51 -3.11 10.11
CA VAL A 41 -5.96 -3.78 8.92
C VAL A 41 -5.71 -5.25 9.24
N ARG A 42 -6.14 -6.11 8.32
CA ARG A 42 -5.88 -7.55 8.36
C ARG A 42 -4.82 -7.93 7.34
N VAL A 43 -3.89 -8.80 7.74
CA VAL A 43 -2.83 -9.33 6.88
C VAL A 43 -3.07 -10.82 6.68
N ALA A 44 -3.53 -11.18 5.49
CA ALA A 44 -3.86 -12.54 5.10
C ALA A 44 -2.71 -13.14 4.30
N LEU A 45 -2.12 -14.24 4.78
CA LEU A 45 -1.04 -14.90 4.06
C LEU A 45 -1.60 -15.85 2.98
N LEU A 46 -1.38 -15.50 1.71
CA LEU A 46 -1.82 -16.31 0.58
C LEU A 46 -0.84 -17.44 0.25
N ALA A 47 0.47 -17.16 0.33
CA ALA A 47 1.49 -18.15 -0.01
C ALA A 47 2.82 -17.90 0.70
N VAL A 48 3.56 -19.00 0.88
CA VAL A 48 4.99 -18.99 1.21
C VAL A 48 5.78 -19.62 0.08
N GLU A 49 6.51 -18.79 -0.66
CA GLU A 49 7.45 -19.24 -1.69
C GLU A 49 8.86 -19.37 -1.11
N VAL A 50 9.52 -20.50 -1.35
CA VAL A 50 10.88 -20.76 -0.84
C VAL A 50 11.79 -21.13 -2.00
N TRP A 51 12.88 -20.39 -2.18
CA TRP A 51 13.87 -20.64 -3.22
C TRP A 51 14.87 -21.73 -2.81
N SER A 52 14.37 -22.95 -2.59
CA SER A 52 15.16 -24.07 -2.07
C SER A 52 16.25 -24.60 -3.01
N GLU A 53 16.12 -24.37 -4.32
CA GLU A 53 17.07 -24.83 -5.35
C GLU A 53 18.08 -23.75 -5.78
N GLY A 54 17.91 -22.52 -5.29
CA GLY A 54 18.72 -21.35 -5.65
C GLY A 54 17.85 -20.12 -5.89
N ASP A 55 18.45 -18.95 -5.74
CA ASP A 55 17.73 -17.67 -5.83
C ASP A 55 17.22 -17.39 -7.26
N LYS A 56 16.01 -16.82 -7.34
CA LYS A 56 15.43 -16.34 -8.62
C LYS A 56 15.95 -14.97 -9.03
N ILE A 57 16.54 -14.24 -8.09
CA ILE A 57 17.20 -12.96 -8.31
C ILE A 57 18.58 -12.98 -7.65
N ALA A 58 19.49 -12.10 -8.07
CA ALA A 58 20.72 -11.90 -7.31
C ALA A 58 20.41 -11.26 -5.94
N VAL A 59 20.84 -11.87 -4.85
CA VAL A 59 20.69 -11.35 -3.47
C VAL A 59 22.06 -10.96 -2.88
N GLY A 60 22.08 -9.96 -1.99
CA GLY A 60 23.29 -9.43 -1.34
C GLY A 60 23.74 -8.05 -1.85
N GLY A 61 24.68 -7.45 -1.12
CA GLY A 61 25.17 -6.10 -1.37
C GLY A 61 24.19 -5.03 -0.89
N SER A 62 23.74 -4.16 -1.79
CA SER A 62 22.76 -3.11 -1.49
C SER A 62 21.34 -3.65 -1.38
N ALA A 63 20.64 -3.36 -0.28
CA ALA A 63 19.22 -3.67 -0.08
C ALA A 63 18.36 -3.07 -1.19
N ARG A 64 18.73 -1.87 -1.65
CA ARG A 64 18.10 -1.16 -2.75
C ARG A 64 18.10 -1.97 -4.03
N ALA A 65 19.28 -2.47 -4.38
CA ALA A 65 19.46 -3.28 -5.57
C ALA A 65 18.65 -4.59 -5.49
N VAL A 66 18.56 -5.19 -4.30
CA VAL A 66 17.76 -6.40 -4.06
C VAL A 66 16.27 -6.10 -4.18
N LEU A 67 15.77 -5.04 -3.54
CA LEU A 67 14.36 -4.63 -3.63
C LEU A 67 13.93 -4.38 -5.08
N GLU A 68 14.73 -3.65 -5.86
CA GLU A 68 14.41 -3.39 -7.27
C GLU A 68 14.32 -4.66 -8.12
N ARG A 69 15.23 -5.62 -7.90
CA ARG A 69 15.19 -6.92 -8.59
C ARG A 69 13.99 -7.74 -8.13
N PHE A 70 13.71 -7.73 -6.83
CA PHE A 70 12.58 -8.45 -6.24
C PHE A 70 11.25 -7.93 -6.76
N LEU A 71 11.04 -6.61 -6.78
CA LEU A 71 9.82 -6.00 -7.31
C LEU A 71 9.64 -6.24 -8.81
N ARG A 72 10.74 -6.26 -9.58
CA ARG A 72 10.70 -6.65 -11.00
C ARG A 72 10.27 -8.10 -11.17
N TRP A 73 10.90 -9.02 -10.46
CA TRP A 73 10.54 -10.43 -10.46
C TRP A 73 9.10 -10.66 -10.00
N ARG A 74 8.65 -9.97 -8.94
CA ARG A 74 7.26 -10.00 -8.47
C ARG A 74 6.30 -9.64 -9.59
N ARG A 75 6.56 -8.55 -10.30
CA ARG A 75 5.71 -8.06 -11.39
C ARG A 75 5.67 -9.01 -12.58
N GLU A 76 6.82 -9.56 -12.96
CA GLU A 76 6.98 -10.30 -14.21
C GLU A 76 6.67 -11.79 -14.06
N GLU A 77 6.87 -12.37 -12.87
CA GLU A 77 6.70 -13.79 -12.63
C GLU A 77 5.62 -14.11 -11.58
N LEU A 78 5.67 -13.50 -10.39
CA LEU A 78 4.79 -13.90 -9.27
C LEU A 78 3.35 -13.43 -9.47
N LEU A 79 3.15 -12.14 -9.76
CA LEU A 79 1.83 -11.52 -9.90
C LEU A 79 0.95 -12.19 -10.98
N PRO A 80 1.48 -12.55 -12.17
CA PRO A 80 0.69 -13.30 -13.17
C PRO A 80 0.25 -14.70 -12.72
N GLN A 81 0.95 -15.32 -11.77
CA GLN A 81 0.66 -16.67 -11.28
C GLN A 81 -0.28 -16.65 -10.08
N LEU A 82 -0.08 -15.70 -9.18
CA LEU A 82 -0.85 -15.54 -7.95
C LEU A 82 -1.14 -14.05 -7.75
N PRO A 83 -2.36 -13.56 -8.02
CA PRO A 83 -2.77 -12.20 -7.66
C PRO A 83 -2.65 -11.98 -6.14
N HIS A 84 -2.07 -10.85 -5.74
CA HIS A 84 -1.87 -10.49 -4.33
C HIS A 84 -1.55 -8.99 -4.18
N ASP A 85 -1.84 -8.43 -3.02
CA ASP A 85 -1.65 -7.00 -2.75
C ASP A 85 -0.18 -6.62 -2.60
N ASN A 86 0.58 -7.43 -1.86
CA ASN A 86 1.95 -7.12 -1.44
C ASN A 86 2.80 -8.38 -1.30
N ALA A 87 4.09 -8.30 -1.64
CA ALA A 87 5.05 -9.38 -1.38
C ALA A 87 6.23 -8.91 -0.55
N GLN A 88 6.69 -9.74 0.39
CA GLN A 88 7.83 -9.45 1.26
C GLN A 88 8.89 -10.55 1.13
N LEU A 89 10.12 -10.17 0.82
CA LEU A 89 11.26 -11.08 0.74
C LEU A 89 11.98 -11.14 2.09
N LEU A 90 12.11 -12.34 2.66
CA LEU A 90 13.00 -12.66 3.76
C LEU A 90 14.32 -13.16 3.21
N THR A 91 15.42 -12.47 3.55
CA THR A 91 16.77 -12.86 3.12
C THR A 91 17.68 -13.24 4.29
N GLY A 92 18.50 -14.27 4.08
CA GLY A 92 19.58 -14.63 5.00
C GLY A 92 20.87 -13.83 4.79
N ALA A 93 20.92 -12.99 3.75
CA ALA A 93 22.06 -12.15 3.44
C ALA A 93 22.04 -10.84 4.26
N HIS A 94 23.23 -10.30 4.50
CA HIS A 94 23.41 -8.97 5.07
C HIS A 94 23.44 -7.91 3.96
N PHE A 95 22.97 -6.71 4.29
CA PHE A 95 23.00 -5.54 3.40
C PHE A 95 24.10 -4.57 3.85
N ASP A 96 24.73 -3.92 2.87
CA ASP A 96 25.84 -3.00 3.11
C ASP A 96 25.37 -1.56 3.45
N ASP A 97 24.14 -1.21 3.06
CA ASP A 97 23.64 0.17 3.01
C ASP A 97 22.48 0.47 3.98
N VAL A 98 21.86 -0.55 4.58
CA VAL A 98 20.78 -0.40 5.58
C VAL A 98 20.87 -1.47 6.67
N SER A 99 20.27 -1.20 7.82
CA SER A 99 20.40 -2.07 8.99
C SER A 99 19.70 -3.43 8.84
N VAL A 100 18.44 -3.47 8.39
CA VAL A 100 17.63 -4.72 8.43
C VAL A 100 16.62 -4.90 7.30
N GLY A 101 16.34 -3.90 6.48
CA GLY A 101 15.30 -4.01 5.45
C GLY A 101 15.18 -2.76 4.58
N MET A 102 14.38 -2.87 3.53
CA MET A 102 14.07 -1.76 2.62
C MET A 102 12.73 -1.96 1.90
N SER A 103 12.03 -0.87 1.63
CA SER A 103 10.73 -0.86 0.96
C SER A 103 10.52 0.40 0.09
N THR A 104 9.29 0.57 -0.40
CA THR A 104 8.82 1.75 -1.13
C THR A 104 7.69 2.40 -0.34
N GLN A 105 7.61 3.73 -0.40
CA GLN A 105 6.60 4.50 0.32
C GLN A 105 5.26 4.45 -0.41
N ALA A 106 4.14 4.24 0.29
CA ALA A 106 2.82 4.53 -0.27
C ALA A 106 2.60 3.82 -1.64
N SER A 107 2.79 2.50 -1.63
CA SER A 107 2.98 1.67 -2.81
C SER A 107 2.12 0.42 -2.85
N VAL A 108 1.37 0.15 -1.79
CA VAL A 108 0.42 -0.96 -1.73
C VAL A 108 -0.51 -0.93 -2.96
N CYS A 109 -0.91 -2.10 -3.45
CA CYS A 109 -1.66 -2.30 -4.70
C CYS A 109 -0.90 -1.97 -5.99
N SER A 110 0.25 -1.31 -5.94
CA SER A 110 1.05 -1.07 -7.15
C SER A 110 1.63 -2.38 -7.68
N PRO A 111 1.42 -2.71 -8.97
CA PRO A 111 2.04 -3.89 -9.58
C PRO A 111 3.59 -3.82 -9.57
N ALA A 112 4.14 -2.61 -9.67
CA ALA A 112 5.59 -2.40 -9.79
C ALA A 112 6.29 -2.06 -8.46
N ARG A 113 5.55 -1.58 -7.45
CA ARG A 113 6.16 -1.03 -6.22
C ARG A 113 5.72 -1.74 -4.93
N SER A 114 4.62 -2.49 -4.91
CA SER A 114 4.07 -3.08 -3.69
C SER A 114 4.90 -4.26 -3.18
N GLY A 115 5.86 -3.98 -2.31
CA GLY A 115 6.65 -4.98 -1.61
C GLY A 115 7.82 -4.41 -0.83
N GLY A 116 8.53 -5.30 -0.15
CA GLY A 116 9.68 -4.98 0.68
C GLY A 116 10.65 -6.15 0.80
N VAL A 117 11.85 -5.86 1.29
CA VAL A 117 12.88 -6.85 1.61
C VAL A 117 13.26 -6.69 3.08
N SER A 118 13.40 -7.80 3.80
CA SER A 118 13.74 -7.84 5.23
C SER A 118 14.76 -8.94 5.49
N MET A 119 15.75 -8.68 6.34
CA MET A 119 16.69 -9.71 6.79
C MET A 119 16.02 -10.65 7.82
N ASP A 120 16.28 -11.95 7.75
CA ASP A 120 15.98 -12.91 8.82
C ASP A 120 17.07 -12.86 9.90
N HIS A 121 17.22 -11.69 10.54
CA HIS A 121 18.38 -11.34 11.38
C HIS A 121 18.31 -11.82 12.83
N SER A 122 17.24 -12.51 13.23
CA SER A 122 17.04 -12.96 14.61
C SER A 122 16.28 -14.27 14.67
N VAL A 123 16.65 -15.18 15.56
CA VAL A 123 15.86 -16.41 15.81
C VAL A 123 14.45 -16.12 16.33
N SER A 124 14.21 -14.92 16.87
CA SER A 124 12.90 -14.51 17.38
C SER A 124 11.96 -14.15 16.24
N VAL A 125 10.84 -14.88 16.12
CA VAL A 125 9.74 -14.57 15.19
C VAL A 125 9.27 -13.12 15.36
N LEU A 126 9.18 -12.65 16.60
CA LEU A 126 8.67 -11.32 16.93
C LEU A 126 9.54 -10.19 16.35
N VAL A 127 10.87 -10.39 16.35
CA VAL A 127 11.83 -9.40 15.84
C VAL A 127 11.73 -9.28 14.31
N VAL A 128 11.68 -10.43 13.63
CA VAL A 128 11.58 -10.48 12.16
C VAL A 128 10.19 -9.99 11.72
N ALA A 129 9.13 -10.40 12.41
CA ALA A 129 7.78 -9.91 12.16
C ALA A 129 7.66 -8.39 12.33
N SER A 130 8.31 -7.79 13.32
CA SER A 130 8.35 -6.33 13.47
C SER A 130 9.06 -5.67 12.30
N THR A 131 10.15 -6.27 11.81
CA THR A 131 10.88 -5.78 10.62
C THR A 131 9.99 -5.84 9.37
N VAL A 132 9.31 -6.96 9.13
CA VAL A 132 8.37 -7.11 8.01
C VAL A 132 7.20 -6.13 8.15
N ALA A 133 6.66 -5.95 9.36
CA ALA A 133 5.57 -5.01 9.62
C ALA A 133 5.99 -3.55 9.40
N HIS A 134 7.24 -3.20 9.72
CA HIS A 134 7.81 -1.89 9.42
C HIS A 134 7.84 -1.63 7.91
N GLN A 135 8.37 -2.59 7.12
CA GLN A 135 8.45 -2.47 5.67
C GLN A 135 7.06 -2.46 5.01
N LEU A 136 6.11 -3.28 5.50
CA LEU A 136 4.72 -3.22 5.05
C LEU A 136 4.04 -1.90 5.45
N GLY A 137 4.40 -1.33 6.61
CA GLY A 137 3.95 -0.02 7.08
C GLY A 137 4.32 1.09 6.09
N HIS A 138 5.56 1.10 5.58
CA HIS A 138 5.98 2.00 4.51
C HIS A 138 5.17 1.82 3.24
N ASN A 139 4.93 0.59 2.80
CA ASN A 139 4.07 0.32 1.63
C ASN A 139 2.65 0.86 1.83
N LEU A 140 2.12 0.84 3.05
CA LEU A 140 0.83 1.41 3.43
C LEU A 140 0.85 2.94 3.64
N GLY A 141 2.01 3.58 3.51
CA GLY A 141 2.16 5.03 3.57
C GLY A 141 2.61 5.58 4.93
N MET A 142 2.91 4.72 5.91
CA MET A 142 3.47 5.12 7.20
C MET A 142 4.92 5.58 7.03
N ARG A 143 5.32 6.62 7.76
CA ARG A 143 6.71 7.09 7.80
C ARG A 143 7.29 6.89 9.18
N HIS A 144 8.60 7.10 9.32
CA HIS A 144 9.25 6.95 10.61
C HIS A 144 8.67 7.87 11.70
N ASP A 145 8.68 7.34 12.91
CA ASP A 145 8.39 8.05 14.16
C ASP A 145 9.59 8.90 14.57
N SER A 146 9.78 10.03 13.89
CA SER A 146 10.90 10.95 14.16
C SER A 146 10.63 11.90 15.34
N ALA A 147 11.71 12.35 15.99
CA ALA A 147 11.64 13.22 17.18
C ALA A 147 10.82 14.51 16.97
N GLY A 148 10.72 15.00 15.73
CA GLY A 148 9.95 16.20 15.39
C GLY A 148 8.43 16.00 15.29
N ARG A 149 7.92 14.77 15.37
CA ARG A 149 6.49 14.44 15.13
C ARG A 149 5.67 14.19 16.40
N LEU A 150 6.30 14.12 17.58
CA LEU A 150 5.63 13.81 18.86
C LEU A 150 4.77 12.54 18.78
N CYS A 151 5.36 11.47 18.26
CA CYS A 151 4.68 10.18 18.09
C CYS A 151 4.69 9.38 19.40
N ASP A 152 3.56 8.75 19.70
CA ASP A 152 3.38 7.91 20.87
C ASP A 152 2.80 6.56 20.46
N CYS A 153 3.42 5.49 20.91
CA CYS A 153 2.94 4.12 20.78
C CYS A 153 2.66 3.57 22.18
N GLY A 154 1.43 3.79 22.64
CA GLY A 154 0.99 3.39 23.97
C GLY A 154 0.99 1.88 24.15
N ASP A 155 1.97 1.36 24.88
CA ASP A 155 1.75 0.51 26.07
C ASP A 155 3.03 0.55 26.94
N LEU A 156 2.99 1.39 27.98
CA LEU A 156 4.06 1.65 28.96
C LEU A 156 4.50 0.41 29.76
N ARG A 157 3.94 -0.77 29.49
CA ARG A 157 4.20 -1.99 30.25
C ARG A 157 5.48 -2.74 29.86
N HIS A 158 6.15 -2.38 28.75
CA HIS A 158 7.24 -3.21 28.22
C HIS A 158 8.54 -2.53 27.76
N ASP A 159 8.76 -1.22 27.93
CA ASP A 159 9.99 -0.53 27.45
C ASP A 159 10.30 -0.78 25.94
N ARG A 160 9.31 -1.18 25.14
CA ARG A 160 9.48 -1.49 23.71
C ARG A 160 9.02 -0.30 22.88
N GLY A 161 9.83 0.05 21.88
CA GLY A 161 9.59 1.20 21.01
C GLY A 161 8.43 1.02 20.03
N CYS A 162 8.30 1.94 19.08
CA CYS A 162 7.28 1.90 18.04
C CYS A 162 7.77 1.13 16.83
N ILE A 163 6.89 0.41 16.12
CA ILE A 163 7.26 -0.38 14.92
C ILE A 163 7.93 0.54 13.90
N MET A 164 7.40 1.74 13.66
CA MET A 164 7.95 2.71 12.71
C MET A 164 9.09 3.57 13.29
N ALA A 165 9.65 3.24 14.45
CA ALA A 165 10.91 3.85 14.87
C ALA A 165 12.05 3.37 13.95
N ALA A 166 13.07 4.20 13.76
CA ALA A 166 14.23 3.84 12.95
C ALA A 166 14.83 2.50 13.45
N PRO A 167 14.97 1.50 12.58
CA PRO A 167 15.27 0.14 13.02
C PRO A 167 16.71 0.02 13.55
N THR A 168 16.85 -0.30 14.84
CA THR A 168 18.15 -0.52 15.52
C THR A 168 18.68 -1.95 15.38
N GLY A 169 17.87 -2.88 14.86
CA GLY A 169 18.22 -4.30 14.69
C GLY A 169 18.24 -5.15 15.97
N LEU A 170 18.11 -4.56 17.17
CA LEU A 170 18.25 -5.28 18.44
C LEU A 170 16.95 -5.38 19.25
N THR A 171 16.24 -4.26 19.42
CA THR A 171 14.98 -4.20 20.16
C THR A 171 13.88 -3.71 19.24
N PRO A 172 13.00 -4.60 18.75
CA PRO A 172 11.93 -4.21 17.86
C PRO A 172 10.88 -3.41 18.62
N GLY A 173 10.29 -2.42 17.92
CA GLY A 173 9.01 -1.90 18.34
C GLY A 173 7.90 -2.88 18.03
N LEU A 174 6.85 -2.90 18.85
CA LEU A 174 5.76 -3.89 18.74
C LEU A 174 4.37 -3.29 18.57
N SER A 175 4.28 -1.97 18.63
CA SER A 175 3.05 -1.23 18.44
C SER A 175 3.27 -0.11 17.44
N PHE A 176 2.28 0.11 16.59
CA PHE A 176 2.25 1.32 15.76
C PHE A 176 1.90 2.55 16.61
N SER A 177 2.46 3.69 16.23
CA SER A 177 2.20 4.95 16.93
C SER A 177 0.89 5.61 16.46
N ASN A 178 0.45 6.62 17.19
CA ASN A 178 -0.60 7.52 16.73
C ASN A 178 -0.25 8.19 15.37
N CYS A 179 1.02 8.48 15.12
CA CYS A 179 1.49 9.02 13.84
C CYS A 179 1.36 8.02 12.71
N SER A 180 1.66 6.74 12.96
CA SER A 180 1.51 5.67 11.97
C SER A 180 0.03 5.51 11.56
N ARG A 181 -0.89 5.55 12.54
CA ARG A 181 -2.34 5.53 12.27
C ARG A 181 -2.76 6.71 11.38
N GLN A 182 -2.34 7.92 11.71
CA GLN A 182 -2.65 9.12 10.92
C GLN A 182 -2.03 9.08 9.51
N ASP A 183 -0.85 8.47 9.35
CA ASP A 183 -0.24 8.28 8.03
C ASP A 183 -1.04 7.28 7.18
N LEU A 184 -1.47 6.16 7.76
CA LEU A 184 -2.34 5.18 7.10
C LEU A 184 -3.67 5.80 6.66
N GLU A 185 -4.38 6.47 7.57
CA GLU A 185 -5.66 7.14 7.27
C GLU A 185 -5.50 8.14 6.11
N ARG A 186 -4.43 8.93 6.12
CA ARG A 186 -4.14 9.87 5.02
C ARG A 186 -3.81 9.16 3.71
N SER A 187 -3.08 8.07 3.77
CA SER A 187 -2.73 7.26 2.60
C SER A 187 -4.00 6.73 1.91
N LEU A 188 -4.92 6.16 2.69
CA LEU A 188 -6.22 5.66 2.21
C LEU A 188 -7.11 6.80 1.67
N GLN A 189 -7.19 7.93 2.37
CA GLN A 189 -7.95 9.11 1.91
C GLN A 189 -7.42 9.72 0.61
N GLN A 190 -6.15 9.49 0.29
CA GLN A 190 -5.54 9.92 -0.97
C GLN A 190 -5.83 8.95 -2.13
N GLY A 191 -6.62 7.89 -1.91
CA GLY A 191 -6.98 6.89 -2.91
C GLY A 191 -5.97 5.77 -3.07
N GLN A 192 -5.02 5.62 -2.13
CA GLN A 192 -4.16 4.45 -2.08
C GLN A 192 -4.89 3.29 -1.40
N GLY A 193 -4.53 2.05 -1.73
CA GLY A 193 -5.12 0.89 -1.05
C GLY A 193 -6.42 0.36 -1.65
N TRP A 194 -6.75 0.69 -2.91
CA TRP A 194 -7.94 0.18 -3.61
C TRP A 194 -8.05 -1.36 -3.64
N CYS A 195 -6.93 -2.09 -3.54
CA CYS A 195 -6.91 -3.55 -3.45
C CYS A 195 -7.13 -4.10 -2.03
N LEU A 196 -7.34 -3.25 -1.01
CA LEU A 196 -7.38 -3.67 0.38
C LEU A 196 -8.80 -3.92 0.91
N SER A 197 -9.82 -3.59 0.10
CA SER A 197 -11.23 -3.63 0.48
C SER A 197 -11.85 -5.03 0.30
N ASN A 198 -11.24 -5.92 -0.49
CA ASN A 198 -11.73 -7.29 -0.64
C ASN A 198 -11.29 -8.20 0.51
N VAL A 199 -12.18 -9.13 0.86
CA VAL A 199 -11.87 -10.24 1.76
C VAL A 199 -11.30 -11.39 0.93
N PRO A 200 -10.15 -11.99 1.31
CA PRO A 200 -9.58 -13.12 0.59
C PRO A 200 -10.56 -14.28 0.44
N GLU A 201 -10.44 -15.02 -0.66
CA GLU A 201 -11.21 -16.23 -0.86
C GLU A 201 -10.68 -17.37 0.03
N PRO A 202 -11.56 -18.13 0.71
CA PRO A 202 -11.15 -19.16 1.67
C PRO A 202 -10.18 -20.21 1.09
N GLN A 203 -10.25 -20.48 -0.22
CA GLN A 203 -9.44 -21.49 -0.89
C GLN A 203 -7.99 -21.04 -1.15
N VAL A 204 -7.71 -19.74 -1.03
CA VAL A 204 -6.40 -19.14 -1.35
C VAL A 204 -5.53 -18.95 -0.10
N LEU A 205 -6.13 -19.03 1.09
CA LEU A 205 -5.41 -18.86 2.36
C LEU A 205 -4.46 -20.04 2.63
N THR A 206 -3.22 -19.73 3.05
CA THR A 206 -2.25 -20.76 3.46
C THR A 206 -2.42 -21.10 4.94
N GLY A 207 -2.65 -22.37 5.23
CA GLY A 207 -2.71 -22.86 6.61
C GLY A 207 -3.68 -24.03 6.75
N SER A 208 -3.88 -24.46 8.00
CA SER A 208 -5.02 -25.30 8.36
C SER A 208 -6.14 -24.38 8.85
N PRO A 209 -7.40 -24.56 8.41
CA PRO A 209 -8.53 -23.77 8.88
C PRO A 209 -8.59 -23.73 10.41
N THR A 210 -8.70 -22.53 10.98
CA THR A 210 -8.66 -22.30 12.43
C THR A 210 -9.75 -21.33 12.86
N CYS A 211 -10.89 -21.89 13.25
CA CYS A 211 -12.01 -21.13 13.78
C CYS A 211 -11.62 -20.21 14.94
N GLY A 212 -11.99 -18.93 14.82
CA GLY A 212 -11.76 -17.87 15.80
C GLY A 212 -10.54 -17.02 15.49
N ASN A 213 -10.00 -17.09 14.28
CA ASN A 213 -8.86 -16.29 13.82
C ASN A 213 -9.30 -15.06 12.99
N HIS A 214 -10.61 -14.82 12.87
CA HIS A 214 -11.26 -13.77 12.08
C HIS A 214 -11.03 -13.90 10.56
N PHE A 215 -10.71 -15.08 10.05
CA PHE A 215 -10.68 -15.36 8.61
C PHE A 215 -11.65 -16.49 8.34
N VAL A 216 -12.61 -16.27 7.44
CA VAL A 216 -13.47 -17.35 6.98
C VAL A 216 -12.64 -18.27 6.09
N GLU A 217 -12.32 -19.45 6.59
CA GLU A 217 -11.51 -20.47 5.92
C GLU A 217 -12.38 -21.64 5.40
N LEU A 218 -11.76 -22.58 4.68
CA LEU A 218 -12.48 -23.72 4.10
C LEU A 218 -13.21 -24.54 5.18
N GLY A 219 -14.54 -24.57 5.11
CA GLY A 219 -15.41 -25.28 6.06
C GLY A 219 -16.10 -24.38 7.08
N GLU A 220 -15.77 -23.10 7.10
CA GLU A 220 -16.38 -22.08 7.94
C GLU A 220 -17.38 -21.24 7.15
N GLU A 221 -18.47 -20.80 7.80
CA GLU A 221 -19.47 -19.91 7.22
C GLU A 221 -19.34 -18.47 7.76
N CYS A 222 -18.68 -18.30 8.91
CA CYS A 222 -18.41 -17.02 9.56
C CYS A 222 -17.26 -17.17 10.56
N ASP A 223 -16.53 -16.10 10.87
CA ASP A 223 -15.53 -16.07 11.95
C ASP A 223 -15.49 -14.69 12.60
N CYS A 224 -16.03 -14.60 13.82
CA CYS A 224 -16.08 -13.39 14.64
C CYS A 224 -14.99 -13.34 15.73
N GLY A 225 -13.96 -14.18 15.61
CA GLY A 225 -12.88 -14.30 16.57
C GLY A 225 -13.15 -15.28 17.71
N LEU A 226 -12.35 -15.19 18.77
CA LEU A 226 -12.45 -16.07 19.92
C LEU A 226 -13.80 -15.87 20.65
N SER A 227 -14.29 -16.92 21.32
CA SER A 227 -15.59 -16.89 22.01
C SER A 227 -15.71 -15.82 23.11
N VAL A 228 -14.60 -15.26 23.60
CA VAL A 228 -14.59 -14.16 24.58
C VAL A 228 -14.63 -12.77 23.94
N GLU A 229 -14.32 -12.67 22.64
CA GLU A 229 -14.26 -11.44 21.85
C GLU A 229 -15.47 -11.31 20.90
N CYS A 230 -16.00 -12.45 20.43
CA CYS A 230 -17.12 -12.48 19.51
C CYS A 230 -18.39 -11.88 20.13
N THR A 231 -18.88 -10.81 19.51
CA THR A 231 -20.16 -10.16 19.85
C THR A 231 -21.21 -10.32 18.75
N ASP A 232 -20.90 -11.07 17.69
CA ASP A 232 -21.75 -11.26 16.53
C ASP A 232 -22.91 -12.24 16.86
N PRO A 233 -24.18 -11.78 16.87
CA PRO A 233 -25.33 -12.64 17.11
C PRO A 233 -25.61 -13.63 15.97
N CYS A 234 -25.04 -13.42 14.79
CA CYS A 234 -25.24 -14.23 13.60
C CYS A 234 -24.24 -15.37 13.48
N CYS A 235 -23.13 -15.34 14.24
CA CYS A 235 -22.05 -16.31 14.13
C CYS A 235 -21.83 -17.12 15.41
N ASN A 236 -21.68 -18.43 15.27
CA ASN A 236 -21.32 -19.30 16.39
C ASN A 236 -19.79 -19.37 16.55
N SER A 237 -19.24 -18.59 17.47
CA SER A 237 -17.79 -18.48 17.75
C SER A 237 -17.07 -19.78 18.15
N SER A 238 -17.79 -20.86 18.46
CA SER A 238 -17.18 -22.16 18.80
C SER A 238 -17.12 -23.12 17.61
N SER A 239 -17.91 -22.88 16.56
CA SER A 239 -18.02 -23.76 15.39
C SER A 239 -17.77 -23.05 14.07
N CYS A 240 -17.71 -21.72 14.06
CA CYS A 240 -17.57 -20.89 12.87
C CYS A 240 -18.65 -21.20 11.81
N GLN A 241 -19.85 -21.47 12.30
CA GLN A 241 -21.05 -21.69 11.50
C GLN A 241 -22.05 -20.58 11.78
N LEU A 242 -22.88 -20.26 10.78
CA LEU A 242 -23.96 -19.29 10.96
C LEU A 242 -25.00 -19.82 11.94
N MET A 243 -25.56 -18.91 12.74
CA MET A 243 -26.66 -19.24 13.63
C MET A 243 -27.93 -19.60 12.83
N PRO A 244 -28.85 -20.43 13.36
CA PRO A 244 -30.05 -20.82 12.63
C PRO A 244 -30.87 -19.60 12.16
N GLY A 245 -31.09 -19.51 10.84
CA GLY A 245 -31.81 -18.42 10.20
C GLY A 245 -30.95 -17.23 9.75
N ALA A 246 -29.66 -17.20 10.11
CA ALA A 246 -28.72 -16.24 9.57
C ALA A 246 -28.27 -16.63 8.15
N VAL A 247 -28.08 -15.63 7.30
CA VAL A 247 -27.55 -15.76 5.93
C VAL A 247 -26.14 -15.15 5.83
N CYS A 248 -25.80 -14.25 6.75
CA CYS A 248 -24.55 -13.51 6.78
C CYS A 248 -24.14 -13.19 8.22
N ALA A 249 -22.87 -12.85 8.42
CA ALA A 249 -22.30 -12.41 9.69
C ALA A 249 -22.45 -10.88 9.85
N THR A 250 -22.52 -10.37 11.08
CA THR A 250 -22.76 -8.94 11.33
C THR A 250 -21.65 -8.04 10.79
N GLU A 251 -20.40 -8.54 10.76
CA GLU A 251 -19.24 -7.78 10.25
C GLU A 251 -19.18 -7.72 8.72
N ASP A 252 -20.01 -8.48 8.02
CA ASP A 252 -20.10 -8.43 6.57
C ASP A 252 -20.73 -7.10 6.09
N ALA A 253 -20.07 -6.42 5.15
CA ALA A 253 -20.47 -5.09 4.68
C ALA A 253 -21.90 -5.02 4.07
N CYS A 254 -22.39 -6.13 3.51
CA CYS A 254 -23.73 -6.25 2.96
C CYS A 254 -24.69 -7.06 3.85
N CYS A 255 -24.45 -7.09 5.17
CA CYS A 255 -25.34 -7.72 6.14
C CYS A 255 -26.10 -6.69 6.99
N GLU A 256 -27.36 -7.01 7.29
CA GLU A 256 -28.21 -6.28 8.22
C GLU A 256 -29.12 -7.27 8.94
N ASP A 257 -29.10 -7.29 10.27
CA ASP A 257 -29.91 -8.21 11.09
C ASP A 257 -29.79 -9.69 10.65
N CYS A 258 -28.55 -10.14 10.39
CA CYS A 258 -28.22 -11.48 9.87
C CYS A 258 -28.81 -11.82 8.50
N GLN A 259 -29.30 -10.84 7.74
CA GLN A 259 -29.84 -10.98 6.39
C GLN A 259 -29.09 -10.12 5.37
N LEU A 260 -29.13 -10.53 4.11
CA LEU A 260 -28.50 -9.77 3.04
C LEU A 260 -29.23 -8.43 2.82
N ARG A 261 -28.44 -7.36 2.72
CA ARG A 261 -28.90 -6.06 2.26
C ARG A 261 -29.39 -6.16 0.81
N ARG A 262 -30.36 -5.32 0.44
CA ARG A 262 -30.90 -5.31 -0.92
C ARG A 262 -29.88 -4.79 -1.92
N ALA A 263 -30.02 -5.23 -3.18
CA ALA A 263 -29.26 -4.72 -4.29
C ALA A 263 -29.35 -3.18 -4.39
N GLY A 264 -28.22 -2.52 -4.60
CA GLY A 264 -28.14 -1.06 -4.66
C GLY A 264 -27.98 -0.34 -3.32
N HIS A 265 -27.85 -1.07 -2.21
CA HIS A 265 -27.42 -0.48 -0.94
C HIS A 265 -25.92 -0.13 -1.00
N VAL A 266 -25.54 1.09 -0.64
CA VAL A 266 -24.12 1.51 -0.63
C VAL A 266 -23.40 0.77 0.50
N CYS A 267 -22.42 -0.08 0.16
CA CYS A 267 -21.59 -0.79 1.14
C CYS A 267 -20.21 -0.16 1.33
N ARG A 268 -19.75 0.65 0.38
CA ARG A 268 -18.54 1.45 0.50
C ARG A 268 -18.76 2.84 -0.10
N GLU A 269 -18.46 3.85 0.70
CA GLU A 269 -18.48 5.25 0.25
C GLU A 269 -17.16 5.59 -0.47
N PRO A 270 -17.18 6.48 -1.48
CA PRO A 270 -15.99 6.85 -2.22
C PRO A 270 -15.02 7.66 -1.34
N LEU A 271 -13.73 7.32 -1.42
CA LEU A 271 -12.61 7.99 -0.78
C LEU A 271 -11.92 8.94 -1.76
N GLY A 272 -12.42 10.17 -1.83
CA GLY A 272 -11.85 11.24 -2.65
C GLY A 272 -12.41 11.31 -4.08
N GLU A 273 -11.89 12.22 -4.89
CA GLU A 273 -12.46 12.54 -6.22
C GLU A 273 -12.22 11.48 -7.29
N CYS A 274 -11.26 10.57 -7.07
CA CYS A 274 -10.86 9.55 -8.04
C CYS A 274 -11.43 8.16 -7.73
N ASP A 275 -12.25 8.04 -6.69
CA ASP A 275 -12.82 6.78 -6.22
C ASP A 275 -14.33 6.70 -6.53
N LEU A 276 -14.89 5.49 -6.57
CA LEU A 276 -16.31 5.24 -6.85
C LEU A 276 -16.98 4.55 -5.67
N PRO A 277 -18.29 4.74 -5.44
CA PRO A 277 -19.02 3.96 -4.44
C PRO A 277 -19.19 2.50 -4.89
N GLU A 278 -19.27 1.56 -3.94
CA GLU A 278 -19.72 0.20 -4.20
C GLU A 278 -21.08 -0.08 -3.57
N PHE A 279 -21.83 -0.96 -4.23
CA PHE A 279 -23.19 -1.31 -3.88
C PHE A 279 -23.32 -2.81 -3.68
N CYS A 280 -24.06 -3.22 -2.66
CA CYS A 280 -24.47 -4.61 -2.47
C CYS A 280 -25.21 -5.10 -3.73
N ASP A 281 -24.95 -6.34 -4.12
CA ASP A 281 -25.60 -7.02 -5.23
C ASP A 281 -26.92 -7.71 -4.81
N GLY A 282 -27.17 -7.82 -3.51
CA GLY A 282 -28.34 -8.48 -2.93
C GLY A 282 -28.25 -10.00 -2.87
N VAL A 283 -27.11 -10.59 -3.23
CA VAL A 283 -26.89 -12.05 -3.25
C VAL A 283 -25.63 -12.48 -2.49
N SER A 284 -24.69 -11.55 -2.28
CA SER A 284 -23.47 -11.75 -1.52
C SER A 284 -23.49 -10.93 -0.23
N PRO A 285 -22.97 -11.46 0.89
CA PRO A 285 -22.75 -10.67 2.10
C PRO A 285 -21.54 -9.73 1.98
N ARG A 286 -20.63 -9.99 1.04
CA ARG A 286 -19.45 -9.17 0.80
C ARG A 286 -19.80 -7.99 -0.10
N CYS A 287 -19.22 -6.82 0.20
CA CYS A 287 -19.22 -5.71 -0.75
C CYS A 287 -18.41 -6.11 -1.99
N PRO A 288 -18.82 -5.75 -3.22
CA PRO A 288 -18.02 -5.98 -4.41
C PRO A 288 -16.61 -5.39 -4.30
N PRO A 289 -15.64 -5.88 -5.08
CA PRO A 289 -14.30 -5.30 -5.13
C PRO A 289 -14.34 -3.80 -5.42
N ASP A 290 -13.48 -3.06 -4.73
CA ASP A 290 -13.32 -1.62 -4.83
C ASP A 290 -12.87 -1.23 -6.25
N THR A 291 -13.64 -0.33 -6.85
CA THR A 291 -13.40 0.23 -8.17
C THR A 291 -13.21 1.73 -8.09
N PHE A 292 -12.40 2.26 -8.99
CA PHE A 292 -12.05 3.68 -9.00
C PHE A 292 -12.12 4.24 -10.42
N LEU A 293 -12.12 5.56 -10.56
CA LEU A 293 -12.14 6.22 -11.86
C LEU A 293 -10.96 5.78 -12.72
N GLN A 294 -11.22 5.53 -14.00
CA GLN A 294 -10.19 5.18 -14.97
C GLN A 294 -9.00 6.16 -14.91
N ASP A 295 -7.79 5.61 -14.99
CA ASP A 295 -6.56 6.43 -14.99
C ASP A 295 -6.59 7.50 -16.10
N GLY A 296 -6.12 8.69 -15.76
CA GLY A 296 -6.09 9.85 -16.67
C GLY A 296 -7.31 10.78 -16.58
N GLN A 297 -8.36 10.44 -15.83
CA GLN A 297 -9.44 11.39 -15.54
C GLN A 297 -8.90 12.63 -14.81
N PRO A 298 -9.37 13.85 -15.14
CA PRO A 298 -8.94 15.05 -14.45
C PRO A 298 -9.48 15.09 -13.01
N CYS A 299 -8.63 15.49 -12.06
CA CYS A 299 -9.01 15.69 -10.66
C CYS A 299 -8.33 16.95 -10.08
N ALA A 300 -8.66 17.34 -8.85
CA ALA A 300 -8.16 18.55 -8.19
C ALA A 300 -8.38 19.82 -9.04
N SER A 301 -9.57 19.93 -9.65
CA SER A 301 -9.92 20.99 -10.62
C SER A 301 -9.00 21.04 -11.85
N GLY A 302 -8.54 19.88 -12.32
CA GLY A 302 -7.68 19.75 -13.51
C GLY A 302 -6.19 20.00 -13.25
N ARG A 303 -5.77 20.14 -11.98
CA ARG A 303 -4.36 20.27 -11.58
C ARG A 303 -3.66 18.92 -11.42
N ALA A 304 -4.41 17.82 -11.46
CA ALA A 304 -3.93 16.45 -11.36
C ALA A 304 -4.74 15.51 -12.25
N ARG A 305 -4.27 14.28 -12.37
CA ARG A 305 -4.93 13.18 -13.06
C ARG A 305 -5.11 12.02 -12.07
N CYS A 306 -6.26 11.37 -12.11
CA CYS A 306 -6.49 10.13 -11.39
C CYS A 306 -5.49 9.07 -11.87
N TYR A 307 -4.87 8.37 -10.94
CA TYR A 307 -3.99 7.26 -11.22
C TYR A 307 -4.04 6.24 -10.09
N SER A 308 -4.47 5.02 -10.40
CA SER A 308 -4.67 3.94 -9.43
C SER A 308 -5.54 4.38 -8.23
N GLY A 309 -6.64 5.08 -8.52
CA GLY A 309 -7.59 5.60 -7.51
C GLY A 309 -7.14 6.89 -6.80
N ALA A 310 -5.88 7.31 -6.98
CA ALA A 310 -5.33 8.46 -6.28
C ALA A 310 -5.35 9.76 -7.10
N CYS A 311 -5.61 10.89 -6.42
CA CYS A 311 -5.46 12.23 -6.99
C CYS A 311 -4.23 12.95 -6.41
N ALA A 312 -3.05 12.68 -6.99
CA ALA A 312 -1.79 13.23 -6.49
C ALA A 312 -1.51 14.65 -7.02
N THR A 313 -1.15 15.57 -6.11
CA THR A 313 -0.68 16.93 -6.43
C THR A 313 0.62 17.25 -5.71
N TYR A 314 1.45 18.12 -6.30
CA TYR A 314 2.66 18.61 -5.63
C TYR A 314 2.36 19.24 -4.26
N GLU A 315 1.30 20.04 -4.17
CA GLU A 315 0.89 20.69 -2.92
C GLU A 315 0.43 19.67 -1.87
N GLY A 316 -0.43 18.72 -2.23
CA GLY A 316 -0.86 17.67 -1.33
C GLY A 316 0.30 16.84 -0.79
N GLN A 317 1.24 16.46 -1.66
CA GLN A 317 2.43 15.71 -1.25
C GLN A 317 3.35 16.54 -0.35
N CYS A 318 3.56 17.84 -0.63
CA CYS A 318 4.33 18.71 0.26
C CYS A 318 3.70 18.87 1.64
N GLN A 319 2.37 19.00 1.72
CA GLN A 319 1.66 19.10 2.98
C GLN A 319 1.70 17.80 3.78
N GLN A 320 1.68 16.66 3.10
CA GLN A 320 1.86 15.36 3.73
C GLN A 320 3.25 15.25 4.36
N LEU A 321 4.30 15.65 3.62
CA LEU A 321 5.69 15.56 4.07
C LEU A 321 6.07 16.56 5.15
N LEU A 322 5.71 17.84 4.99
CA LEU A 322 6.18 18.93 5.85
C LEU A 322 5.12 19.50 6.80
N GLY A 323 3.88 19.03 6.70
CA GLY A 323 2.73 19.49 7.47
C GLY A 323 1.88 20.55 6.76
N PRO A 324 0.73 20.91 7.36
CA PRO A 324 -0.20 21.88 6.80
C PRO A 324 0.47 23.20 6.42
N GLY A 325 0.11 23.75 5.26
CA GLY A 325 0.65 25.03 4.75
C GLY A 325 1.97 24.92 3.99
N ALA A 326 2.58 23.74 3.91
CA ALA A 326 3.69 23.51 2.99
C ALA A 326 3.23 23.56 1.52
N ARG A 327 4.13 24.00 0.64
CA ARG A 327 3.87 24.20 -0.80
C ARG A 327 5.06 23.74 -1.62
N PRO A 328 4.88 23.41 -2.91
CA PRO A 328 6.00 23.17 -3.80
C PRO A 328 6.80 24.46 -4.02
N VAL A 329 8.10 24.31 -4.29
CA VAL A 329 8.92 25.41 -4.83
C VAL A 329 8.52 25.72 -6.28
N SER A 330 9.07 26.78 -6.87
CA SER A 330 8.83 27.10 -8.28
C SER A 330 9.31 25.97 -9.21
N SER A 331 8.66 25.81 -10.37
CA SER A 331 9.07 24.84 -11.39
C SER A 331 10.52 25.06 -11.86
N SER A 332 10.97 26.32 -11.96
CA SER A 332 12.36 26.66 -12.28
C SER A 332 13.34 26.19 -11.22
N CYS A 333 12.96 26.27 -9.94
CA CYS A 333 13.80 25.79 -8.86
C CYS A 333 13.84 24.25 -8.82
N MET A 334 12.68 23.60 -8.94
CA MET A 334 12.60 22.15 -9.03
C MET A 334 13.46 21.63 -10.18
N ALA A 335 13.41 22.28 -11.36
CA ALA A 335 14.26 21.95 -12.48
C ALA A 335 15.75 22.10 -12.18
N ALA A 336 16.16 23.23 -11.62
CA ALA A 336 17.57 23.49 -11.30
C ALA A 336 18.16 22.50 -10.29
N LEU A 337 17.34 21.98 -9.35
CA LEU A 337 17.75 20.95 -8.39
C LEU A 337 17.77 19.57 -9.05
N ASN A 338 16.71 19.18 -9.74
CA ASN A 338 16.57 17.83 -10.31
C ASN A 338 17.53 17.55 -11.48
N THR A 339 18.06 18.59 -12.15
CA THR A 339 19.13 18.42 -13.15
C THR A 339 20.51 18.12 -12.55
N ARG A 340 20.69 18.28 -11.22
CA ARG A 340 21.98 18.02 -10.57
C ARG A 340 22.31 16.53 -10.51
N GLY A 341 21.30 15.69 -10.27
CA GLY A 341 21.50 14.25 -10.07
C GLY A 341 22.34 13.98 -8.81
N ASP A 342 21.90 14.55 -7.69
CA ASP A 342 22.52 14.37 -6.37
C ASP A 342 21.43 14.09 -5.32
N GLU A 343 21.85 13.95 -4.06
CA GLU A 343 20.96 13.70 -2.89
C GLU A 343 19.85 14.75 -2.71
N ARG A 344 19.98 15.93 -3.34
CA ARG A 344 19.01 17.02 -3.24
C ARG A 344 18.12 17.15 -4.46
N GLY A 345 18.38 16.40 -5.54
CA GLY A 345 17.55 16.45 -6.74
C GLY A 345 17.99 15.48 -7.82
N HIS A 346 17.08 14.56 -8.17
CA HIS A 346 17.34 13.46 -9.11
C HIS A 346 16.03 12.87 -9.66
N CYS A 347 16.12 12.01 -10.67
CA CYS A 347 15.01 11.26 -11.28
C CYS A 347 15.07 9.77 -10.91
N GLY A 348 15.18 9.50 -9.61
CA GLY A 348 15.44 8.16 -9.08
C GLY A 348 16.93 7.86 -8.99
N GLN A 349 17.25 6.64 -8.59
CA GLN A 349 18.62 6.18 -8.42
C GLN A 349 18.82 4.89 -9.21
N LEU A 350 20.07 4.50 -9.50
CA LEU A 350 20.45 3.22 -10.13
C LEU A 350 20.88 2.20 -9.08
N PRO A 351 20.72 0.87 -9.26
CA PRO A 351 20.94 -0.15 -8.22
C PRO A 351 22.23 -0.02 -7.39
N ASN A 352 23.27 0.61 -7.91
CA ASN A 352 24.53 0.90 -7.22
C ASN A 352 24.50 2.13 -6.28
N GLY A 353 23.33 2.71 -5.99
CA GLY A 353 23.19 3.93 -5.18
C GLY A 353 23.34 5.25 -5.93
N SER A 354 23.84 5.25 -7.17
CA SER A 354 24.08 6.51 -7.90
C SER A 354 22.77 7.20 -8.33
N TYR A 355 22.76 8.52 -8.25
CA TYR A 355 21.60 9.34 -8.61
C TYR A 355 21.48 9.52 -10.13
N VAL A 356 20.25 9.46 -10.63
CA VAL A 356 19.93 9.70 -12.04
C VAL A 356 19.65 11.19 -12.24
N THR A 357 20.39 11.86 -13.12
CA THR A 357 20.08 13.24 -13.50
C THR A 357 18.77 13.30 -14.29
N CYS A 358 17.91 14.27 -14.00
CA CYS A 358 16.70 14.46 -14.78
C CYS A 358 16.99 15.11 -16.13
N THR A 359 16.29 14.66 -17.18
CA THR A 359 16.20 15.44 -18.42
C THR A 359 15.38 16.70 -18.18
N GLN A 360 15.56 17.74 -19.01
CA GLN A 360 14.76 18.97 -18.90
C GLN A 360 13.25 18.72 -18.87
N GLN A 361 12.78 17.73 -19.64
CA GLN A 361 11.37 17.37 -19.73
C GLN A 361 10.86 16.65 -18.48
N ASP A 362 11.73 15.91 -17.80
CA ASP A 362 11.38 15.05 -16.66
C ASP A 362 11.63 15.72 -15.30
N THR A 363 12.20 16.92 -15.28
CA THR A 363 12.53 17.67 -14.05
C THR A 363 11.35 17.81 -13.07
N SER A 364 10.12 17.88 -13.57
CA SER A 364 8.91 18.01 -12.75
C SER A 364 8.42 16.67 -12.18
N CYS A 365 9.04 15.55 -12.56
CA CYS A 365 8.70 14.19 -12.10
C CYS A 365 9.83 13.50 -11.32
N GLY A 366 10.91 14.24 -11.04
CA GLY A 366 12.00 13.79 -10.18
C GLY A 366 11.65 13.87 -8.69
N MET A 367 12.65 14.19 -7.87
CA MET A 367 12.48 14.42 -6.45
C MET A 367 11.60 15.66 -6.21
N LEU A 368 10.62 15.53 -5.32
CA LEU A 368 9.76 16.63 -4.90
C LEU A 368 10.58 17.68 -4.13
N GLN A 369 10.23 18.95 -4.31
CA GLN A 369 10.90 20.07 -3.66
C GLN A 369 9.84 20.96 -3.01
N CYS A 370 9.90 21.09 -1.69
CA CYS A 370 8.88 21.78 -0.89
C CYS A 370 9.48 22.93 -0.08
N GLN A 371 8.61 23.85 0.31
CA GLN A 371 8.91 24.94 1.23
C GLN A 371 7.79 25.02 2.27
N ARG A 372 8.14 25.29 3.53
CA ARG A 372 7.15 25.58 4.57
C ARG A 372 6.51 26.95 4.30
N GLY A 373 5.19 27.05 4.43
CA GLY A 373 4.49 28.33 4.39
C GLY A 373 5.05 29.26 5.47
N SER A 374 5.58 30.41 5.07
CA SER A 374 6.41 31.26 5.92
C SER A 374 5.70 31.77 7.18
N SER A 375 6.29 31.55 8.36
CA SER A 375 6.31 32.57 9.41
C SER A 375 7.39 33.59 9.04
N ARG A 376 6.99 34.69 8.38
CA ARG A 376 7.74 35.95 8.15
C ARG A 376 9.28 35.89 8.10
N GLY A 377 9.83 36.12 6.90
CA GLY A 377 11.17 36.69 6.70
C GLY A 377 12.27 35.70 6.30
N ASP A 378 13.02 36.08 5.25
CA ASP A 378 14.28 35.50 4.76
C ASP A 378 14.27 34.09 4.14
N SER A 379 13.80 34.02 2.90
CA SER A 379 14.66 33.44 1.86
C SER A 379 14.77 34.50 0.75
N PRO A 380 15.99 34.97 0.41
CA PRO A 380 16.14 36.00 -0.61
C PRO A 380 15.52 35.50 -1.91
N GLU A 381 14.75 36.37 -2.58
CA GLU A 381 14.28 36.15 -3.95
C GLU A 381 15.49 35.70 -4.80
N GLY A 382 15.55 34.40 -5.12
CA GLY A 382 16.67 33.81 -5.88
C GLY A 382 17.43 32.66 -5.21
N SER A 383 17.26 32.38 -3.91
CA SER A 383 17.85 31.18 -3.30
C SER A 383 16.95 29.96 -3.59
N CYS A 384 17.27 29.21 -4.64
CA CYS A 384 16.64 27.92 -4.91
C CYS A 384 17.16 26.85 -3.93
N GLN A 385 16.59 26.83 -2.73
CA GLN A 385 16.84 25.81 -1.71
C GLN A 385 15.49 25.34 -1.17
N GLY A 386 15.09 24.11 -1.51
CA GLY A 386 13.97 23.44 -0.87
C GLY A 386 14.27 23.13 0.59
N THR A 387 13.22 22.99 1.40
CA THR A 387 13.35 22.39 2.72
C THR A 387 13.79 20.94 2.55
N ALA A 388 14.85 20.52 3.25
CA ALA A 388 15.26 19.13 3.26
C ALA A 388 14.07 18.25 3.65
N LEU A 389 13.67 17.36 2.75
CA LEU A 389 12.60 16.41 3.00
C LEU A 389 13.17 15.26 3.84
N PRO A 390 12.37 14.64 4.72
CA PRO A 390 12.79 13.45 5.42
C PRO A 390 13.24 12.40 4.40
N GLY A 391 14.52 12.05 4.44
CA GLY A 391 15.06 10.89 3.74
C GLY A 391 15.07 9.73 4.74
N ASP A 392 14.28 8.71 4.46
CA ASP A 392 14.28 7.48 5.25
C ASP A 392 15.25 6.51 4.54
N GLU A 393 16.31 6.09 5.24
CA GLU A 393 17.40 5.29 4.65
C GLU A 393 16.92 3.92 4.12
N ASP A 394 15.79 3.41 4.64
CA ASP A 394 15.15 2.16 4.23
C ASP A 394 13.98 2.33 3.24
N VAL A 395 13.86 3.50 2.60
CA VAL A 395 12.80 3.78 1.62
C VAL A 395 13.38 4.38 0.33
N THR A 396 13.21 3.66 -0.79
CA THR A 396 13.90 3.98 -2.05
C THR A 396 13.35 5.19 -2.82
N ASP A 397 12.08 5.52 -2.61
CA ASP A 397 11.36 6.56 -3.33
C ASP A 397 10.70 7.57 -2.39
N ALA A 398 11.27 7.69 -1.18
CA ALA A 398 10.93 8.74 -0.26
C ALA A 398 11.00 10.10 -0.98
N ALA A 399 9.91 10.86 -0.90
CA ALA A 399 9.81 12.19 -1.50
C ALA A 399 9.94 12.28 -3.04
N MET A 400 9.84 11.19 -3.79
CA MET A 400 9.70 11.27 -5.25
C MET A 400 8.29 11.74 -5.64
N VAL A 401 8.15 12.52 -6.71
CA VAL A 401 6.83 12.96 -7.19
C VAL A 401 5.96 11.75 -7.51
N LEU A 402 4.76 11.70 -6.90
CA LEU A 402 3.84 10.57 -7.07
C LEU A 402 3.29 10.50 -8.51
N PRO A 403 3.04 9.28 -9.02
CA PRO A 403 2.35 9.06 -10.28
C PRO A 403 0.99 9.78 -10.35
N GLY A 404 0.58 10.23 -11.53
CA GLY A 404 -0.68 11.00 -11.71
C GLY A 404 -0.53 12.52 -11.54
N THR A 405 0.54 12.98 -10.90
CA THR A 405 0.82 14.42 -10.76
C THR A 405 1.03 15.06 -12.14
N THR A 406 0.34 16.16 -12.41
CA THR A 406 0.43 16.85 -13.71
C THR A 406 1.75 17.60 -13.83
N CYS A 407 2.55 17.27 -14.85
CA CYS A 407 3.86 17.89 -15.14
C CYS A 407 3.82 18.83 -16.36
N GLY A 408 2.67 18.94 -17.03
CA GLY A 408 2.45 19.84 -18.15
C GLY A 408 1.05 19.64 -18.77
N PRO A 409 0.66 20.47 -19.74
CA PRO A 409 -0.62 20.33 -20.42
C PRO A 409 -0.75 18.94 -21.08
N GLY A 410 -1.78 18.18 -20.69
CA GLY A 410 -2.00 16.81 -21.20
C GLY A 410 -0.95 15.77 -20.75
N LYS A 411 -0.12 16.10 -19.77
CA LYS A 411 0.98 15.23 -19.31
C LYS A 411 0.94 14.96 -17.81
N MET A 412 1.41 13.80 -17.40
CA MET A 412 1.53 13.42 -16.00
C MET A 412 2.81 12.64 -15.72
N CYS A 413 3.21 12.63 -14.45
CA CYS A 413 4.35 11.86 -13.99
C CYS A 413 4.03 10.37 -13.95
N LEU A 414 4.87 9.59 -14.61
CA LEU A 414 4.84 8.13 -14.62
C LEU A 414 6.28 7.62 -14.63
N GLN A 415 6.65 6.78 -13.66
CA GLN A 415 8.00 6.21 -13.53
C GLN A 415 9.11 7.29 -13.60
N HIS A 416 8.92 8.37 -12.83
CA HIS A 416 9.83 9.52 -12.78
C HIS A 416 10.03 10.28 -14.10
N ARG A 417 9.12 10.10 -15.07
CA ARG A 417 9.15 10.79 -16.38
C ARG A 417 7.86 11.54 -16.64
N CYS A 418 7.95 12.66 -17.36
CA CYS A 418 6.79 13.45 -17.74
C CYS A 418 6.23 12.95 -19.08
N GLN A 419 5.18 12.14 -19.02
CA GLN A 419 4.63 11.41 -20.16
C GLN A 419 3.24 11.95 -20.54
N ASP A 420 2.86 11.79 -21.81
CA ASP A 420 1.52 12.15 -22.28
C ASP A 420 0.47 11.23 -21.65
N VAL A 421 -0.69 11.77 -21.28
CA VAL A 421 -1.79 10.96 -20.72
C VAL A 421 -2.27 9.89 -21.72
N SER A 422 -2.05 10.10 -23.02
CA SER A 422 -2.37 9.11 -24.07
C SER A 422 -1.67 7.75 -23.89
N VAL A 423 -0.59 7.66 -23.09
CA VAL A 423 0.10 6.39 -22.84
C VAL A 423 -0.72 5.40 -22.01
N LEU A 424 -1.76 5.87 -21.29
CA LEU A 424 -2.62 5.05 -20.46
C LEU A 424 -3.68 4.25 -21.26
N GLY A 425 -3.75 4.44 -22.57
CA GLY A 425 -4.68 3.74 -23.45
C GLY A 425 -6.00 4.48 -23.67
N ASP A 426 -6.71 4.06 -24.72
CA ASP A 426 -7.81 4.78 -25.37
C ASP A 426 -9.10 4.81 -24.52
N GLN A 427 -9.75 5.98 -24.50
CA GLN A 427 -10.96 6.36 -23.74
C GLN A 427 -12.24 5.70 -24.27
N GLN A 428 -12.15 4.49 -24.83
CA GLN A 428 -13.26 3.82 -25.51
C GLN A 428 -14.44 3.52 -24.59
N CYS A 429 -14.21 3.51 -23.27
CA CYS A 429 -15.26 3.27 -22.29
C CYS A 429 -16.11 4.52 -22.02
N GLN A 430 -15.54 5.74 -22.04
CA GLN A 430 -16.32 6.96 -21.77
C GLN A 430 -17.41 7.20 -22.81
N SER A 431 -17.15 6.89 -24.08
CA SER A 431 -18.16 7.00 -25.14
C SER A 431 -19.26 5.94 -25.03
N LYS A 432 -19.03 4.84 -24.29
CA LYS A 432 -19.99 3.73 -24.13
C LYS A 432 -20.97 3.93 -22.97
N CYS A 433 -20.73 4.89 -22.08
CA CYS A 433 -21.59 5.14 -20.92
C CYS A 433 -22.75 6.11 -21.22
N HIS A 434 -22.99 6.45 -22.50
CA HIS A 434 -24.11 7.27 -22.99
C HIS A 434 -24.32 8.62 -22.26
N GLY A 435 -23.29 9.17 -21.62
CA GLY A 435 -23.38 10.41 -20.84
C GLY A 435 -24.12 10.27 -19.50
N HIS A 436 -24.39 9.05 -19.06
CA HIS A 436 -25.11 8.70 -17.83
C HIS A 436 -24.28 7.84 -16.89
N GLY A 437 -22.97 7.95 -16.99
CA GLY A 437 -22.03 7.19 -16.17
C GLY A 437 -20.58 7.55 -16.47
N VAL A 438 -19.70 7.03 -15.64
CA VAL A 438 -18.24 7.20 -15.73
C VAL A 438 -17.56 5.87 -15.95
N CYS A 439 -16.35 5.87 -16.51
CA CYS A 439 -15.59 4.65 -16.68
C CYS A 439 -14.77 4.33 -15.43
N ASN A 440 -14.84 3.08 -14.96
CA ASN A 440 -13.98 2.59 -13.90
C ASN A 440 -12.69 1.94 -14.43
N ASN A 441 -11.79 1.59 -13.53
CA ASN A 441 -10.50 0.93 -13.78
C ASN A 441 -10.58 -0.44 -14.49
N LEU A 442 -11.76 -1.05 -14.55
CA LEU A 442 -12.00 -2.31 -15.26
C LEU A 442 -12.50 -2.09 -16.70
N GLY A 443 -12.66 -0.84 -17.13
CA GLY A 443 -13.23 -0.52 -18.44
C GLY A 443 -14.74 -0.70 -18.52
N HIS A 444 -15.43 -0.70 -17.37
CA HIS A 444 -16.89 -0.80 -17.26
C HIS A 444 -17.51 0.58 -16.97
N CYS A 445 -18.77 0.77 -17.36
CA CYS A 445 -19.52 1.96 -17.00
C CYS A 445 -20.11 1.84 -15.60
N HIS A 446 -19.76 2.79 -14.75
CA HIS A 446 -20.38 3.04 -13.47
C HIS A 446 -21.51 4.05 -13.68
N CYS A 447 -22.75 3.56 -13.72
CA CYS A 447 -23.92 4.36 -14.09
C CYS A 447 -24.41 5.25 -12.94
N GLU A 448 -24.93 6.41 -13.31
CA GLU A 448 -25.63 7.31 -12.39
C GLU A 448 -26.96 6.70 -11.93
N ARG A 449 -27.45 7.13 -10.76
CA ARG A 449 -28.74 6.67 -10.23
C ARG A 449 -29.86 6.88 -11.25
N GLY A 450 -30.63 5.82 -11.51
CA GLY A 450 -31.72 5.82 -12.48
C GLY A 450 -31.34 5.25 -13.84
N TRP A 451 -30.08 4.82 -14.04
CA TRP A 451 -29.58 4.21 -15.26
C TRP A 451 -29.02 2.82 -15.01
N ALA A 452 -29.31 1.89 -15.92
CA ALA A 452 -28.93 0.49 -15.82
C ALA A 452 -27.55 0.22 -16.48
N PRO A 453 -26.68 -0.58 -15.84
CA PRO A 453 -25.50 -1.15 -16.50
C PRO A 453 -25.92 -2.13 -17.63
N PRO A 454 -25.04 -2.45 -18.59
CA PRO A 454 -23.60 -2.15 -18.62
C PRO A 454 -23.21 -0.87 -19.37
N SER A 455 -24.15 -0.24 -20.10
CA SER A 455 -23.90 0.90 -21.00
C SER A 455 -24.55 2.20 -20.54
N CYS A 456 -25.36 2.18 -19.48
CA CYS A 456 -26.12 3.34 -19.00
C CYS A 456 -27.03 3.95 -20.08
N ASP A 457 -27.60 3.13 -20.96
CA ASP A 457 -28.47 3.56 -22.08
C ASP A 457 -29.97 3.44 -21.78
N SER A 458 -30.32 2.79 -20.67
CA SER A 458 -31.69 2.47 -20.29
C SER A 458 -31.93 2.76 -18.80
N PRO A 459 -33.18 3.07 -18.40
CA PRO A 459 -33.51 3.31 -16.99
C PRO A 459 -33.29 2.06 -16.12
N GLY A 460 -32.78 2.26 -14.89
CA GLY A 460 -32.41 1.19 -13.96
C GLY A 460 -32.54 1.56 -12.50
#